data_AF-A0A956PJ67-F1
#
_entry.id   AF-A0A956PJ67-F1
#
_cell.length_a   1.000
_cell.length_b   1.000
_cell.length_c   1.000
_cell.angle_alpha   90.00
_cell.angle_beta   90.00
_cell.angle_gamma   90.00
#
_symmetry.space_group_name_H-M   'P 1'
#
loop_
_entity.id
_entity.type
_entity.pdbx_description
1 polymer ?
#
loop_
_entity_poly.entity_id
_entity_poly.type
_entity_poly.pdbx_seq_one_letter_code
_entity_poly.pdbx_strand_id
1 'polypeptide(L)'
;MQVLTLIKAVSVALAAGALSFLLAEWRYYKSTFAKAREMTGPAPDIGRLMRRTFGSAILLTMSVLMFLGELPQAGHSSQEEVLHLFYYWSAIVGLALLLGMTALYDAMRGVKRLGNYVTAMEGRELATLAKQLKDAEVKGELLGEDAVEKS
;
A
#
# COMPACT_ATOMS: atom_id res chain seq x y z
N MET A 1 -6.51 14.25 33.61
CA MET A 1 -5.06 14.23 33.24
C MET A 1 -4.63 13.00 32.42
N GLN A 2 -5.10 11.79 32.73
CA GLN A 2 -4.68 10.55 32.02
C GLN A 2 -5.09 10.48 30.53
N VAL A 3 -6.26 11.02 30.16
CA VAL A 3 -6.74 10.96 28.77
C VAL A 3 -5.95 11.90 27.84
N LEU A 4 -5.62 13.11 28.29
CA LEU A 4 -4.84 14.07 27.50
C LEU A 4 -3.42 13.55 27.24
N THR A 5 -2.80 12.92 28.23
CA THR A 5 -1.47 12.32 28.12
C THR A 5 -1.48 11.14 27.15
N LEU A 6 -2.54 10.31 27.17
CA LEU A 6 -2.73 9.24 26.18
C LEU A 6 -2.85 9.80 24.75
N ILE A 7 -3.66 10.84 24.55
CA ILE A 7 -3.84 11.46 23.22
C ILE A 7 -2.52 12.02 22.70
N LYS A 8 -1.73 12.68 23.55
CA LYS A 8 -0.41 13.19 23.17
C LYS A 8 0.60 12.05 22.88
N ALA A 9 0.53 10.94 23.60
CA ALA A 9 1.35 9.77 23.28
C ALA A 9 0.97 9.16 21.92
N VAL A 10 -0.33 9.05 21.64
CA VAL A 10 -0.85 8.58 20.35
C VAL A 10 -0.45 9.51 19.22
N SER A 11 -0.48 10.83 19.41
CA SER A 11 -0.05 11.77 18.38
C SER A 11 1.44 11.62 18.07
N VAL A 12 2.30 11.55 19.09
CA VAL A 12 3.74 11.29 18.88
C VAL A 12 3.98 9.98 18.13
N ALA A 13 3.23 8.92 18.46
CA ALA A 13 3.32 7.64 17.74
C ALA A 13 2.87 7.78 16.26
N LEU A 14 1.81 8.54 15.98
CA LEU A 14 1.36 8.84 14.62
C LEU A 14 2.43 9.61 13.82
N ALA A 15 3.05 10.63 14.43
CA ALA A 15 4.15 11.36 13.79
C ALA A 15 5.37 10.46 13.51
N ALA A 16 5.78 9.66 14.50
CA ALA A 16 6.90 8.73 14.34
C ALA A 16 6.62 7.70 13.23
N GLY A 17 5.39 7.18 13.18
CA GLY A 17 4.93 6.28 12.12
C GLY A 17 4.97 6.95 10.74
N ALA A 18 4.44 8.17 10.60
CA ALA A 18 4.44 8.90 9.34
C ALA A 18 5.86 9.21 8.83
N LEU A 19 6.75 9.66 9.73
CA LEU A 19 8.15 9.92 9.39
C LEU A 19 8.90 8.65 9.00
N SER A 20 8.69 7.55 9.73
CA SER A 20 9.29 6.25 9.40
C SER A 20 8.83 5.78 8.02
N PHE A 21 7.56 5.99 7.68
CA PHE A 21 7.00 5.65 6.38
C PHE A 21 7.61 6.49 5.26
N LEU A 22 7.71 7.81 5.44
CA LEU A 22 8.37 8.71 4.48
C LEU A 22 9.85 8.35 4.27
N LEU A 23 10.58 8.03 5.33
CA LEU A 23 11.97 7.60 5.24
C LEU A 23 12.13 6.27 4.50
N ALA A 24 11.24 5.31 4.75
CA ALA A 24 11.22 4.04 4.03
C ALA A 24 10.94 4.23 2.53
N GLU A 25 9.94 5.05 2.19
CA GLU A 25 9.63 5.40 0.80
C GLU A 25 10.78 6.13 0.11
N TRP A 26 11.40 7.10 0.79
CA TRP A 26 12.56 7.81 0.28
C TRP A 26 13.72 6.86 -0.04
N ARG A 27 14.05 5.93 0.87
CA ARG A 27 15.10 4.92 0.64
C ARG A 27 14.77 4.02 -0.55
N TYR A 28 13.52 3.56 -0.63
CA TYR A 28 13.05 2.70 -1.72
C TYR A 28 13.15 3.40 -3.08
N TYR A 29 12.60 4.62 -3.19
CA TYR A 29 12.63 5.37 -4.45
C TYR A 29 14.03 5.85 -4.80
N LYS A 30 14.86 6.27 -3.84
CA LYS A 30 16.26 6.60 -4.11
C LYS A 30 17.00 5.41 -4.76
N SER A 31 16.78 4.19 -4.25
CA SER A 31 17.35 2.98 -4.86
C SER A 31 16.75 2.68 -6.24
N THR A 32 15.45 2.92 -6.43
CA THR A 32 14.75 2.61 -7.69
C THR A 32 15.12 3.59 -8.80
N PHE A 33 15.23 4.89 -8.48
CA PHE A 33 15.69 5.93 -9.38
C PHE A 33 17.15 5.73 -9.79
N ALA A 34 18.02 5.27 -8.88
CA ALA A 34 19.39 4.91 -9.22
C ALA A 34 19.45 3.76 -10.25
N LYS A 35 18.68 2.69 -10.04
CA LYS A 35 18.59 1.55 -10.97
C LYS A 35 17.94 1.91 -12.30
N ALA A 36 16.93 2.78 -12.30
CA ALA A 36 16.30 3.28 -13.51
C ALA A 36 17.26 4.14 -14.35
N ARG A 37 18.12 4.93 -13.70
CA ARG A 37 19.18 5.71 -14.37
C ARG A 37 20.23 4.83 -15.05
N GLU A 38 20.48 3.66 -14.49
CA GLU A 38 21.37 2.63 -15.06
C GLU A 38 20.69 1.79 -16.15
N MET A 39 19.42 2.04 -16.49
CA MET A 39 18.58 1.24 -17.41
C MET A 39 18.46 -0.25 -17.02
N THR A 40 18.79 -0.61 -15.77
CA THR A 40 18.81 -2.00 -15.27
C THR A 40 17.54 -2.37 -14.50
N GLY A 41 16.58 -1.44 -14.34
CA GLY A 41 15.41 -1.66 -13.50
C GLY A 41 14.10 -1.07 -14.05
N PRO A 42 12.95 -1.52 -13.51
CA PRO A 42 11.64 -1.03 -13.91
C PRO A 42 11.46 0.46 -13.54
N ALA A 43 10.67 1.18 -14.34
CA ALA A 43 10.37 2.59 -14.10
C ALA A 43 9.65 2.78 -12.74
N PRO A 44 9.95 3.87 -11.99
CA PRO A 44 9.34 4.13 -10.70
C PRO A 44 7.83 4.42 -10.79
N ASP A 45 7.01 3.76 -9.94
CA ASP A 45 5.55 3.97 -9.86
C ASP A 45 5.23 5.28 -9.10
N ILE A 46 5.37 6.41 -9.78
CA ILE A 46 5.12 7.77 -9.24
C ILE A 46 3.73 7.86 -8.60
N GLY A 47 2.73 7.17 -9.14
CA GLY A 47 1.37 7.16 -8.58
C GLY A 47 1.30 6.51 -7.21
N ARG A 48 2.05 5.44 -6.96
CA ARG A 48 2.19 4.83 -5.64
C ARG A 48 2.92 5.75 -4.67
N LEU A 49 3.97 6.43 -5.12
CA LEU A 49 4.71 7.40 -4.30
C LEU A 49 3.80 8.53 -3.82
N MET A 50 3.07 9.19 -4.74
CA MET A 50 2.20 10.32 -4.38
C MET A 50 1.09 9.94 -3.39
N ARG A 51 0.49 8.75 -3.53
CA ARG A 51 -0.54 8.30 -2.58
C ARG A 51 0.04 8.05 -1.19
N ARG A 52 1.23 7.46 -1.11
CA ARG A 52 1.91 7.17 0.16
C ARG A 52 2.41 8.43 0.86
N THR A 53 2.93 9.41 0.12
CA THR A 53 3.29 10.72 0.69
C THR A 53 2.07 11.50 1.14
N PHE A 54 0.96 11.43 0.39
CA PHE A 54 -0.32 12.03 0.80
C PHE A 54 -0.85 11.44 2.10
N GLY A 55 -0.88 10.11 2.23
CA GLY A 55 -1.29 9.44 3.48
C GLY A 55 -0.39 9.83 4.66
N SER A 56 0.92 9.93 4.44
CA SER A 56 1.87 10.36 5.48
C SER A 56 1.65 11.82 5.88
N ALA A 57 1.32 12.71 4.94
CA ALA A 57 0.99 14.09 5.22
C ALA A 57 -0.28 14.21 6.08
N ILE A 58 -1.31 13.41 5.79
CA ILE A 58 -2.52 13.39 6.63
C ILE A 58 -2.21 12.89 8.03
N LEU A 59 -1.39 11.84 8.19
CA LEU A 59 -0.97 11.34 9.50
C LEU A 59 -0.21 12.40 10.31
N LEU A 60 0.69 13.15 9.67
CA LEU A 60 1.40 14.26 10.30
C LEU A 60 0.43 15.38 10.72
N THR A 61 -0.50 15.77 9.84
CA THR A 61 -1.51 16.78 10.15
C THR A 61 -2.39 16.33 11.34
N MET A 62 -2.87 15.09 11.33
CA MET A 62 -3.62 14.51 12.45
C MET A 62 -2.80 14.50 13.73
N SER A 63 -1.52 14.13 13.67
CA SER A 63 -0.63 14.18 14.84
C SER A 63 -0.54 15.60 15.42
N VAL A 64 -0.31 16.60 14.57
CA VAL A 64 -0.18 18.00 15.03
C VAL A 64 -1.49 18.47 15.65
N LEU A 65 -2.63 18.20 15.01
CA LEU A 65 -3.94 18.53 15.56
C LEU A 65 -4.19 17.82 16.89
N MET A 66 -3.97 16.50 16.99
CA MET A 66 -4.15 15.78 18.24
C MET A 66 -3.20 16.23 19.36
N PHE A 67 -2.00 16.73 19.02
CA PHE A 67 -1.04 17.24 20.00
C PHE A 67 -1.42 18.63 20.55
N LEU A 68 -1.94 19.50 19.68
CA LEU A 68 -2.39 20.86 20.02
C LEU A 68 -3.82 20.91 20.57
N GLY A 69 -4.62 19.89 20.31
CA GLY A 69 -6.02 19.84 20.71
C GLY A 69 -6.24 19.84 22.21
N GLU A 70 -7.20 20.65 22.64
CA GLU A 70 -7.69 20.66 24.01
C GLU A 70 -8.89 19.72 24.16
N LEU A 71 -8.98 19.06 25.32
CA LEU A 71 -10.14 18.23 25.67
C LEU A 71 -11.24 19.10 26.26
N PRO A 72 -12.52 18.77 26.00
CA PRO A 72 -13.63 19.50 26.61
C PRO A 72 -13.55 19.38 28.13
N GLN A 73 -13.41 20.51 28.81
CA GLN A 73 -13.35 20.58 30.27
C GLN A 73 -14.78 20.68 30.81
N ALA A 74 -15.19 19.69 31.60
CA ALA A 74 -16.51 19.69 32.20
C ALA A 74 -16.66 20.87 33.17
N GLY A 75 -17.61 21.77 32.91
CA GLY A 75 -18.09 22.77 33.89
C GLY A 75 -17.78 24.24 33.61
N HIS A 76 -16.95 24.59 32.61
CA HIS A 76 -16.56 25.99 32.35
C HIS A 76 -16.60 26.45 30.89
N SER A 77 -17.15 25.63 29.98
CA SER A 77 -17.14 25.97 28.55
C SER A 77 -18.37 26.80 28.17
N SER A 78 -18.13 27.92 27.49
CA SER A 78 -19.22 28.64 26.81
C SER A 78 -19.82 27.78 25.69
N GLN A 79 -21.09 28.01 25.31
CA GLN A 79 -21.74 27.24 24.23
C GLN A 79 -20.94 27.27 22.91
N GLU A 80 -20.30 28.41 22.62
CA GLU A 80 -19.49 28.61 21.41
C GLU A 80 -18.20 27.76 21.43
N GLU A 81 -17.57 27.64 22.60
CA GLU A 81 -16.36 26.84 22.81
C GLU A 81 -16.63 25.34 22.67
N VAL A 82 -17.78 24.87 23.15
CA VAL A 82 -18.22 23.47 22.97
C VAL A 82 -18.41 23.15 21.49
N LEU A 83 -19.02 24.07 20.73
CA LEU A 83 -19.26 23.90 19.29
C LEU A 83 -17.93 23.88 18.52
N HIS A 84 -17.00 24.77 18.87
CA HIS A 84 -15.67 24.82 18.27
C HIS A 84 -14.88 23.52 18.52
N LEU A 85 -14.89 23.01 19.76
CA LEU A 85 -14.28 21.72 20.08
C LEU A 85 -14.95 20.57 19.32
N PHE A 86 -16.27 20.59 19.17
CA PHE A 86 -16.98 19.56 18.40
C PHE A 86 -16.52 19.53 16.94
N TYR A 87 -16.45 20.70 16.27
CA TYR A 87 -15.95 20.77 14.89
C TYR A 87 -14.48 20.36 14.79
N TYR A 88 -13.66 20.76 15.74
CA TYR A 88 -12.25 20.42 15.80
C TYR A 88 -12.02 18.89 15.84
N TRP A 89 -12.68 18.21 16.78
CA TRP A 89 -12.56 16.77 16.92
C TRP A 89 -13.25 16.02 15.76
N SER A 90 -14.35 16.56 15.23
CA SER A 90 -15.02 16.01 14.04
C SER A 90 -14.13 16.08 12.80
N ALA A 91 -13.34 17.15 12.64
CA ALA A 91 -12.37 17.26 11.55
C ALA A 91 -11.27 16.18 11.66
N ILE A 92 -10.77 15.91 12.86
CA ILE A 92 -9.79 14.84 13.11
C ILE A 92 -10.38 13.47 12.75
N VAL A 93 -11.62 13.20 13.16
CA VAL A 93 -12.33 11.96 12.80
C VAL A 93 -12.54 11.86 11.28
N GLY A 94 -12.89 12.96 10.62
CA GLY A 94 -13.02 13.02 9.16
C GLY A 94 -11.71 12.68 8.45
N LEU A 95 -10.58 13.22 8.92
CA LEU A 95 -9.25 12.87 8.40
C LEU A 95 -8.91 11.40 8.62
N ALA A 96 -9.28 10.83 9.77
CA ALA A 96 -9.09 9.41 10.07
C ALA A 96 -9.87 8.50 9.09
N LEU A 97 -11.13 8.86 8.80
CA LEU A 97 -11.97 8.13 7.84
C LEU A 97 -11.40 8.22 6.43
N LEU A 98 -10.94 9.40 6.02
CA LEU A 98 -10.30 9.60 4.72
C LEU A 98 -9.04 8.75 4.59
N LEU A 99 -8.21 8.71 5.63
CA LEU A 99 -7.05 7.81 5.72
C LEU A 99 -7.46 6.35 5.59
N GLY A 100 -8.47 5.91 6.34
CA GLY A 100 -9.00 4.54 6.26
C GLY A 100 -9.45 4.16 4.85
N MET A 101 -10.18 5.04 4.16
CA MET A 101 -10.60 4.83 2.77
C MET A 101 -9.42 4.75 1.81
N THR A 102 -8.42 5.64 1.93
CA THR A 102 -7.23 5.61 1.08
C THR A 102 -6.42 4.32 1.28
N ALA A 103 -6.28 3.86 2.52
CA ALA A 103 -5.60 2.61 2.85
C ALA A 103 -6.35 1.38 2.28
N LEU A 104 -7.68 1.35 2.40
CA LEU A 104 -8.50 0.28 1.85
C LEU A 104 -8.41 0.24 0.32
N TYR A 105 -8.43 1.41 -0.32
CA TYR A 105 -8.28 1.53 -1.76
C TYR A 105 -6.93 0.98 -2.26
N ASP A 106 -5.84 1.34 -1.57
CA ASP A 106 -4.51 0.85 -1.88
C ASP A 106 -4.39 -0.67 -1.65
N ALA A 107 -4.99 -1.20 -0.58
CA ALA A 107 -5.04 -2.64 -0.32
C ALA A 107 -5.78 -3.39 -1.44
N MET A 108 -6.95 -2.92 -1.86
CA MET A 108 -7.71 -3.52 -2.97
C MET A 108 -6.94 -3.51 -4.29
N ARG A 109 -6.23 -2.41 -4.61
CA ARG A 109 -5.37 -2.35 -5.80
C ARG A 109 -4.17 -3.29 -5.68
N GLY A 110 -3.59 -3.42 -4.49
CA GLY A 110 -2.53 -4.38 -4.21
C GLY A 110 -2.99 -5.81 -4.50
N VAL A 111 -4.16 -6.20 -3.98
CA VAL A 111 -4.77 -7.52 -4.22
C VAL A 111 -5.06 -7.74 -5.70
N LYS A 112 -5.62 -6.75 -6.41
CA LYS A 112 -5.87 -6.86 -7.86
C LYS A 112 -4.59 -7.05 -8.66
N ARG A 113 -3.51 -6.32 -8.32
CA ARG A 113 -2.20 -6.50 -8.96
C ARG A 113 -1.68 -7.92 -8.71
N LEU A 114 -1.79 -8.42 -7.47
CA LEU A 114 -1.37 -9.78 -7.12
C LEU A 114 -2.14 -10.82 -7.94
N GLY A 115 -3.47 -10.69 -8.04
CA GLY A 115 -4.32 -11.57 -8.85
C GLY A 115 -3.87 -11.61 -10.31
N ASN A 116 -3.62 -10.44 -10.91
CA ASN A 116 -3.13 -10.38 -12.30
C ASN A 116 -1.77 -11.05 -12.48
N TYR A 117 -0.86 -10.95 -11.50
CA TYR A 117 0.43 -11.64 -11.54
C TYR A 117 0.27 -13.16 -11.44
N VAL A 118 -0.62 -13.64 -10.56
CA VAL A 118 -0.92 -15.06 -10.41
C VAL A 118 -1.53 -15.62 -11.69
N THR A 119 -2.54 -14.97 -12.26
CA THR A 119 -3.14 -15.39 -13.54
C THR A 119 -2.13 -15.39 -14.69
N ALA A 120 -1.22 -14.42 -14.72
CA ALA A 120 -0.17 -14.37 -15.74
C ALA A 120 0.91 -15.48 -15.55
N MET A 121 1.18 -15.90 -14.32
CA MET A 121 2.04 -17.04 -14.01
C MET A 121 1.38 -18.35 -14.42
N GLU A 122 0.13 -18.58 -14.00
CA GLU A 122 -0.65 -19.77 -14.35
C GLU A 122 -0.74 -19.94 -15.88
N GLY A 123 -0.96 -18.85 -16.62
CA GLY A 123 -0.98 -18.89 -18.08
C GLY A 123 0.36 -19.31 -18.72
N ARG A 124 1.50 -18.92 -18.13
CA ARG A 124 2.83 -19.33 -18.61
C ARG A 124 3.13 -20.78 -18.27
N GLU A 125 2.75 -21.22 -17.08
CA GLU A 125 2.93 -22.62 -16.67
C GLU A 125 2.09 -23.54 -17.55
N LEU A 126 0.82 -23.19 -17.80
CA LEU A 126 -0.05 -23.92 -18.72
C LEU A 126 0.49 -23.95 -20.15
N ALA A 127 1.03 -22.83 -20.66
CA ALA A 127 1.65 -22.79 -21.98
C ALA A 127 2.92 -23.66 -22.07
N THR A 128 3.69 -23.72 -20.97
CA THR A 128 4.90 -24.54 -20.89
C THR A 128 4.55 -26.02 -20.85
N LEU A 129 3.54 -26.41 -20.06
CA LEU A 129 3.02 -27.77 -20.00
C LEU A 129 2.43 -28.21 -21.34
N ALA A 130 1.64 -27.35 -22.01
CA ALA A 130 1.10 -27.63 -23.34
C ALA A 130 2.20 -27.86 -24.38
N LYS A 131 3.28 -27.07 -24.32
CA LYS A 131 4.45 -27.26 -25.18
C LYS A 131 5.16 -28.58 -24.91
N GLN A 132 5.38 -28.93 -23.63
CA GLN A 132 6.00 -30.21 -23.26
C GLN A 132 5.15 -31.40 -23.70
N LEU A 133 3.82 -31.30 -23.61
CA LEU A 133 2.90 -32.36 -24.04
C LEU A 133 2.98 -32.56 -25.56
N LYS A 134 2.98 -31.46 -26.33
CA LYS A 134 3.12 -31.49 -27.79
C LYS A 134 4.48 -32.05 -28.22
N ASP A 135 5.56 -31.65 -27.54
CA ASP A 135 6.91 -32.17 -27.82
C ASP A 135 7.01 -33.67 -27.49
N ALA A 136 6.31 -34.15 -26.46
CA ALA A 136 6.24 -35.57 -26.12
C ALA A 136 5.40 -36.39 -27.10
N GLU A 137 4.29 -35.83 -27.60
CA GLU A 137 3.44 -36.45 -28.63
C GLU A 137 4.21 -36.63 -29.95
N VAL A 138 4.88 -35.58 -30.44
CA VAL A 138 5.72 -35.64 -31.64
C VAL A 138 6.84 -36.68 -31.49
N LYS A 139 7.45 -36.75 -30.30
CA LYS A 139 8.51 -37.73 -30.03
C LYS A 139 7.97 -39.17 -29.95
N GLY A 140 6.75 -39.35 -29.45
CA GLY A 140 6.07 -40.64 -29.43
C GLY A 140 5.66 -41.12 -30.82
N GLU A 141 5.22 -40.20 -31.68
CA GLU A 141 4.85 -40.46 -33.08
C GLU A 141 6.07 -40.89 -33.92
N LEU A 142 7.21 -40.20 -33.75
CA LEU A 142 8.49 -40.60 -34.37
C LEU A 142 8.96 -41.99 -33.94
N LEU A 143 8.78 -42.35 -32.66
CA LEU A 143 9.13 -43.69 -32.17
C LEU A 143 8.15 -44.77 -32.67
N GLY A 144 6.93 -44.40 -33.05
CA GLY A 144 5.94 -45.29 -33.65
C GLY A 144 6.20 -45.56 -35.12
N GLU A 145 6.58 -44.54 -35.91
CA GLU A 145 6.99 -44.73 -37.31
C GLU A 145 8.28 -45.55 -37.44
N ASP A 146 9.29 -45.28 -36.61
CA ASP A 146 10.55 -46.05 -36.60
C ASP A 146 10.35 -47.54 -36.22
N ALA A 147 9.27 -47.87 -35.49
CA ALA A 147 8.93 -49.25 -35.12
C ALA A 147 8.19 -50.01 -36.23
N VAL A 148 7.49 -49.30 -37.13
CA VAL A 148 6.77 -49.89 -38.27
C VAL A 148 7.71 -50.12 -39.46
N GLU A 149 8.75 -49.28 -39.65
CA GLU A 149 9.68 -49.43 -40.76
C GLU A 149 10.72 -50.57 -40.57
N LYS A 150 10.77 -51.19 -39.39
CA LYS A 150 11.67 -52.31 -39.05
C LYS A 150 11.00 -53.69 -38.95
N SER A 151 9.70 -53.82 -39.27
CA SER A 151 9.00 -55.11 -39.35
C SER A 151 8.77 -55.54 -40.80
#